data_AF-A0A954HFJ2-F1
#
_entry.id   AF-A0A954HFJ2-F1
#
_cell.length_a   1.000
_cell.length_b   1.000
_cell.length_c   1.000
_cell.angle_alpha   90.00
_cell.angle_beta   90.00
_cell.angle_gamma   90.00
#
_symmetry.space_group_name_H-M   'P 1'
#
loop_
_entity.id
_entity.type
_entity.pdbx_description
1 polymer ?
#
loop_
_entity_poly.entity_id
_entity_poly.type
_entity_poly.pdbx_seq_one_letter_code
_entity_poly.pdbx_strand_id
1 'polypeptide(L)'
;AGEWHDFRVLVEGNHHQHWIDGHQTADLYDFDPVGRALEGVLAVQVHVGPAMAIQYKDFKIKHLPDDLPLAKFEDHPIPPEAHGVRPQGKLPPNWMAPIYSETEK
;
A
#
# COMPACT_ATOMS: atom_id res chain seq x y z
N ALA A 1 -16.03 15.93 8.56
CA ALA A 1 -14.83 16.79 8.46
C ALA A 1 -14.61 17.46 9.80
N GLY A 2 -13.36 17.56 10.27
CA GLY A 2 -13.05 18.04 11.63
C GLY A 2 -13.07 16.95 12.71
N GLU A 3 -13.12 15.69 12.31
CA GLU A 3 -12.96 14.53 13.20
C GLU A 3 -11.52 14.04 13.14
N TRP A 4 -11.07 13.40 14.22
CA TRP A 4 -9.79 12.70 14.25
C TRP A 4 -9.98 11.29 13.70
N HIS A 5 -9.06 10.87 12.85
CA HIS A 5 -8.98 9.50 12.35
C HIS A 5 -7.70 8.86 12.84
N ASP A 6 -7.80 7.61 13.28
CA ASP A 6 -6.65 6.83 13.74
C ASP A 6 -6.01 6.12 12.56
N PHE A 7 -4.74 6.44 12.30
CA PHE A 7 -3.95 5.77 11.28
C PHE A 7 -3.00 4.77 11.92
N ARG A 8 -2.96 3.57 11.36
CA ARG A 8 -1.95 2.56 11.71
C ARG A 8 -1.29 2.07 10.43
N VAL A 9 0.03 1.99 10.47
CA VAL A 9 0.87 1.42 9.42
C VAL A 9 1.74 0.36 10.06
N LEU A 10 1.70 -0.87 9.53
CA LEU A 10 2.60 -1.97 9.87
C LEU A 10 3.38 -2.33 8.62
N VAL A 11 4.70 -2.32 8.74
CA VAL A 11 5.61 -2.73 7.67
C VAL A 11 6.56 -3.75 8.25
N GLU A 12 6.48 -4.98 7.76
CA GLU A 12 7.32 -6.12 8.16
C GLU A 12 8.10 -6.59 6.94
N GLY A 13 9.34 -6.11 6.80
CA GLY A 13 10.15 -6.36 5.61
C GLY A 13 9.48 -5.79 4.36
N ASN A 14 9.03 -6.68 3.47
CA ASN A 14 8.31 -6.32 2.25
C ASN A 14 6.78 -6.48 2.34
N HIS A 15 6.21 -6.72 3.52
CA HIS A 15 4.76 -6.77 3.74
C HIS A 15 4.26 -5.46 4.35
N HIS A 16 3.33 -4.80 3.66
CA HIS A 16 2.78 -3.51 4.05
C HIS A 16 1.28 -3.62 4.31
N GLN A 17 0.85 -3.22 5.51
CA GLN A 17 -0.54 -3.23 5.91
C GLN A 17 -0.93 -1.90 6.56
N HIS A 18 -2.02 -1.30 6.08
CA HIS A 18 -2.50 0.00 6.55
C HIS A 18 -3.94 -0.07 7.04
N TRP A 19 -4.26 0.71 8.08
CA TRP A 19 -5.60 0.85 8.62
C TRP A 19 -5.97 2.32 8.83
N ILE A 20 -7.26 2.60 8.66
CA ILE A 20 -7.91 3.86 9.06
C ILE A 20 -9.07 3.49 9.98
N ASP A 21 -9.09 4.04 11.18
CA ASP A 21 -10.10 3.75 12.22
C ASP A 21 -10.29 2.24 12.46
N GLY A 22 -9.19 1.49 12.47
CA GLY A 22 -9.18 0.04 12.64
C GLY A 22 -9.62 -0.78 11.42
N HIS A 23 -10.10 -0.15 10.35
CA HIS A 23 -10.48 -0.81 9.12
C HIS A 23 -9.28 -0.94 8.19
N GLN A 24 -8.97 -2.16 7.73
CA GLN A 24 -7.82 -2.39 6.86
C GLN A 24 -8.10 -1.83 5.47
N THR A 25 -7.24 -0.94 5.00
CA THR A 25 -7.38 -0.26 3.72
C THR A 25 -6.35 -0.71 2.69
N ALA A 26 -5.22 -1.27 3.13
CA ALA A 26 -4.21 -1.85 2.27
C ALA A 26 -3.58 -3.11 2.90
N ASP A 27 -3.28 -4.08 2.05
CA ASP A 27 -2.49 -5.29 2.33
C ASP A 27 -1.74 -5.65 1.05
N LEU A 28 -0.42 -5.52 1.04
CA LEU A 28 0.38 -5.81 -0.15
C LEU A 28 1.78 -6.28 0.21
N TYR A 29 2.34 -7.05 -0.72
CA TYR A 29 3.74 -7.45 -0.70
C TYR A 29 4.50 -6.73 -1.82
N ASP A 30 5.65 -6.13 -1.49
CA ASP A 30 6.55 -5.54 -2.48
C ASP A 30 7.61 -6.57 -2.91
N PHE A 31 7.31 -7.23 -4.03
CA PHE A 31 8.19 -8.24 -4.63
C PHE A 31 9.17 -7.67 -5.66
N ASP A 32 9.34 -6.36 -5.79
CA ASP A 32 10.36 -5.76 -6.66
C ASP A 32 11.69 -5.59 -5.91
N PRO A 33 12.68 -6.50 -6.04
CA PRO A 33 13.93 -6.41 -5.29
C PRO A 33 14.80 -5.23 -5.71
N VAL A 34 14.58 -4.64 -6.89
CA VAL A 34 15.39 -3.53 -7.41
C VAL A 34 14.76 -2.19 -7.01
N GLY A 35 13.43 -2.09 -7.09
CA GLY A 35 12.69 -0.86 -6.82
C GLY A 35 12.30 -0.66 -5.35
N ARG A 36 12.19 -1.72 -4.55
CA ARG A 36 11.76 -1.60 -3.14
C ARG A 36 12.83 -0.97 -2.25
N ALA A 37 12.38 -0.36 -1.17
CA ALA A 37 13.22 0.10 -0.07
C ALA A 37 12.81 -0.59 1.24
N LEU A 38 13.79 -1.11 1.99
CA LEU A 38 13.57 -1.74 3.30
C LEU A 38 13.78 -0.78 4.47
N GLU A 39 14.30 0.42 4.20
CA GLU A 39 14.52 1.48 5.17
C GLU A 39 14.16 2.84 4.59
N GLY A 40 13.91 3.82 5.45
CA GLY A 40 13.53 5.16 5.03
C GLY A 40 13.12 6.05 6.20
N VAL A 41 12.44 7.14 5.86
CA VAL A 41 11.93 8.12 6.84
C VAL A 41 10.41 8.16 6.81
N LEU A 42 9.80 8.40 7.98
CA LEU A 42 8.37 8.73 8.05
C LEU A 42 8.18 10.22 7.74
N ALA A 43 7.37 10.52 6.73
CA ALA A 43 7.05 11.88 6.34
C ALA A 43 5.54 12.02 6.09
N VAL A 44 5.02 13.23 6.32
CA VAL A 44 3.64 13.60 5.97
C VAL A 44 3.65 14.44 4.70
N GLN A 45 2.88 14.01 3.69
CA GLN A 45 2.73 14.78 2.46
C GLN A 45 1.53 15.72 2.57
N VAL A 46 1.75 17.01 2.24
CA VAL A 46 0.69 17.99 2.08
C VAL A 46 0.64 18.41 0.62
N HIS A 47 -0.40 17.97 -0.10
CA HIS A 47 -0.59 18.36 -1.50
C HIS A 47 -1.12 19.80 -1.59
N VAL A 48 -0.66 20.55 -2.60
CA VAL A 48 -1.10 21.94 -2.81
C VAL A 48 -2.47 21.95 -3.49
N GLY A 49 -3.42 22.72 -2.95
CA GLY A 49 -4.78 22.87 -3.47
C GLY A 49 -5.47 24.14 -2.96
N PRO A 50 -6.80 24.22 -3.00
CA PRO A 50 -7.55 25.27 -2.29
C PRO A 50 -7.16 25.35 -0.82
N ALA A 51 -7.38 26.50 -0.17
CA ALA A 51 -7.03 26.69 1.23
C ALA A 51 -7.57 25.56 2.12
N MET A 52 -6.67 24.86 2.80
CA MET A 52 -6.98 23.71 3.65
C MET A 52 -6.17 23.75 4.93
N ALA A 53 -6.74 23.20 6.01
CA ALA A 53 -6.06 22.97 7.28
C ALA A 53 -5.93 21.46 7.50
N ILE A 54 -4.73 21.00 7.81
CA ILE A 54 -4.45 19.62 8.19
C ILE A 54 -3.79 19.62 9.56
N GLN A 55 -4.23 18.72 10.42
CA GLN A 55 -3.70 18.60 11.78
C GLN A 55 -3.33 17.15 12.03
N TYR A 56 -2.20 16.95 12.69
CA TYR A 56 -1.69 15.65 13.09
C TYR A 56 -1.33 15.70 14.57
N LYS A 57 -1.52 14.59 15.29
CA LYS A 57 -1.14 14.45 16.70
C LYS A 57 -0.80 13.00 17.02
N ASP A 58 -0.21 12.80 18.19
CA ASP A 58 0.00 11.46 18.78
C ASP A 58 0.81 10.48 17.90
N PHE A 59 1.82 10.99 17.17
CA PHE A 59 2.76 10.13 16.45
C PHE A 59 3.51 9.22 17.41
N LYS A 60 3.42 7.92 17.15
CA LYS A 60 4.12 6.86 17.88
C LYS A 60 4.78 5.95 16.86
N ILE A 61 6.02 5.55 17.13
CA ILE A 61 6.76 4.63 16.30
C ILE A 61 7.32 3.51 17.17
N LYS A 62 7.21 2.28 16.68
CA LYS A 62 7.86 1.11 17.24
C LYS A 62 8.72 0.51 16.14
N HIS A 63 10.03 0.46 16.36
CA HIS A 63 10.94 -0.27 15.48
C HIS A 63 10.76 -1.77 15.68
N LEU A 64 10.74 -2.49 14.56
CA LEU A 64 10.77 -3.94 14.53
C LEU A 64 12.21 -4.41 14.29
N PRO A 65 12.53 -5.70 14.50
CA PRO A 65 13.85 -6.23 14.15
C PRO A 65 14.16 -6.05 12.66
N ASP A 66 15.40 -5.69 12.34
CA ASP A 66 15.83 -5.47 10.95
C ASP A 66 16.01 -6.78 10.16
N ASP A 67 16.10 -7.92 10.86
CA ASP A 67 16.34 -9.25 10.31
C ASP A 67 15.07 -10.09 10.11
N LEU A 68 13.90 -9.43 10.09
CA LEU A 68 12.64 -10.09 9.75
C LEU A 68 12.73 -10.74 8.34
N PRO A 69 12.25 -11.98 8.19
CA PRO A 69 12.30 -12.65 6.91
C PRO A 69 11.42 -11.94 5.88
N LEU A 70 11.94 -11.77 4.67
CA LEU A 70 11.14 -11.28 3.54
C LEU A 70 10.23 -12.38 3.02
N ALA A 71 8.99 -12.02 2.74
CA ALA A 71 8.06 -12.88 2.03
C ALA A 71 8.56 -13.16 0.61
N LYS A 72 8.29 -14.36 0.13
CA LYS A 72 8.69 -14.83 -1.19
C LYS A 72 7.47 -14.95 -2.10
N PHE A 73 7.62 -14.63 -3.37
CA PHE A 73 6.49 -14.66 -4.30
C PHE A 73 5.88 -16.06 -4.42
N GLU A 74 6.70 -17.11 -4.34
CA GLU A 74 6.27 -18.50 -4.44
C GLU A 74 5.28 -18.91 -3.34
N ASP A 75 5.38 -18.28 -2.16
CA ASP A 75 4.50 -18.52 -1.02
C ASP A 75 3.21 -17.67 -1.08
N HIS A 76 3.15 -16.71 -2.00
CA HIS A 76 2.05 -15.76 -2.18
C HIS A 76 1.62 -15.66 -3.66
N PRO A 77 1.18 -16.78 -4.28
CA PRO A 77 0.78 -16.78 -5.69
C PRO A 77 -0.44 -15.88 -5.90
N ILE A 78 -0.43 -15.17 -7.03
CA ILE A 78 -1.59 -14.38 -7.46
C ILE A 78 -2.70 -15.38 -7.88
N PRO A 79 -3.92 -15.27 -7.33
CA PRO A 79 -5.02 -16.14 -7.74
C PRO A 79 -5.27 -16.03 -9.26
N PRO A 80 -5.54 -17.14 -9.98
CA PRO A 80 -5.81 -17.11 -11.42
C PRO A 80 -6.89 -16.10 -11.81
N GLU A 81 -7.94 -15.98 -10.99
CA GLU A 81 -9.08 -15.09 -11.14
C GLU A 81 -8.82 -13.64 -10.68
N ALA A 82 -7.61 -13.33 -10.18
CA ALA A 82 -7.29 -12.00 -9.69
C ALA A 82 -7.37 -10.97 -10.83
N HIS A 83 -8.05 -9.87 -10.54
CA HIS A 83 -8.18 -8.76 -11.47
C HIS A 83 -6.98 -7.82 -11.35
N GLY A 84 -6.44 -7.40 -12.49
CA GLY A 84 -5.40 -6.39 -12.56
C GLY A 84 -5.87 -5.04 -12.02
N VAL A 85 -4.96 -4.35 -11.33
CA VAL A 85 -5.23 -3.02 -10.79
C VAL A 85 -5.50 -2.05 -11.95
N ARG A 86 -6.56 -1.25 -11.80
CA ARG A 86 -6.92 -0.22 -12.78
C ARG A 86 -5.78 0.81 -12.89
N PRO A 87 -5.21 1.02 -14.09
CA PRO A 87 -4.13 1.99 -14.27
C PRO A 87 -4.64 3.43 -14.08
N GLN A 88 -3.73 4.31 -13.67
CA GLN A 88 -4.03 5.74 -13.55
C GLN A 88 -4.22 6.37 -14.93
N GLY A 89 -5.30 7.15 -15.12
CA GLY A 89 -5.55 7.90 -16.35
C GLY A 89 -6.91 7.63 -17.01
N LYS A 90 -7.11 8.17 -18.22
CA LYS A 90 -8.34 7.99 -18.99
C LYS A 90 -8.31 6.64 -19.71
N LEU A 91 -9.28 5.79 -19.41
CA LEU A 91 -9.42 4.48 -20.03
C LEU A 91 -10.48 4.50 -21.14
N PRO A 92 -10.39 3.57 -22.10
CA PRO A 92 -11.48 3.30 -23.03
C PRO A 92 -12.79 3.02 -22.28
N PRO A 93 -13.97 3.42 -22.82
CA PRO A 93 -15.26 3.17 -22.16
C PRO A 93 -15.56 1.70 -21.88
N ASN A 94 -14.96 0.79 -22.64
CA ASN A 94 -15.11 -0.67 -22.56
C ASN A 94 -13.90 -1.36 -21.92
N TRP A 95 -13.09 -0.64 -21.13
CA TRP A 95 -11.97 -1.27 -20.43
C TRP A 95 -12.49 -2.27 -19.39
N MET A 96 -11.92 -3.47 -19.41
CA MET A 96 -12.12 -4.48 -18.38
C MET A 96 -10.77 -4.76 -17.71
N ALA A 97 -10.81 -5.01 -16.40
CA ALA A 97 -9.61 -5.42 -15.69
C ALA A 97 -9.11 -6.76 -16.25
N PRO A 98 -7.83 -6.86 -16.66
CA PRO A 98 -7.29 -8.13 -17.11
C PRO A 98 -7.35 -9.14 -15.97
N ILE A 99 -7.64 -10.40 -16.28
CA ILE A 99 -7.58 -11.50 -15.31
C ILE A 99 -6.19 -12.10 -15.36
N TYR A 100 -5.56 -12.33 -14.21
CA TYR A 100 -4.16 -12.76 -14.10
C TYR A 100 -3.85 -13.98 -14.99
N SER A 101 -4.69 -15.02 -14.95
CA SER A 101 -4.52 -16.22 -15.78
C SER A 101 -4.62 -15.97 -17.30
N GLU A 102 -5.27 -14.90 -17.74
CA GLU A 102 -5.39 -14.54 -19.15
C GLU A 102 -4.19 -13.72 -19.65
N THR A 103 -3.39 -13.19 -18.72
CA THR A 103 -2.19 -12.40 -19.01
C THR A 103 -0.91 -13.22 -19.05
N GLU A 104 -0.90 -14.43 -18.46
CA GLU A 104 0.17 -15.41 -18.63
C GLU A 104 0.11 -16.00 -20.05
N LYS A 105 0.78 -15.32 -21.00
CA LYS A 105 1.17 -15.87 -22.31
C LYS A 105 2.67 -15.82 -22.48
#